data_AF-X1PBN1-F1
#
_entry.id   AF-X1PBN1-F1
#
_cell.length_a   1.000
_cell.length_b   1.000
_cell.length_c   1.000
_cell.angle_alpha   90.00
_cell.angle_beta   90.00
_cell.angle_gamma   90.00
#
_symmetry.space_group_name_H-M   'P 1'
#
loop_
_entity.id
_entity.type
_entity.pdbx_description
1 polymer ?
#
loop_
_entity_poly.entity_id
_entity_poly.type
_entity_poly.pdbx_seq_one_letter_code
_entity_poly.pdbx_strand_id
1 'polypeptide(L)'
;MQRLLGTIIVFLLPQLSNAIDPADVFHNSNSIFYVNPSVGEIKLKVKKGSIIDAQVIINSDSAKMEIWYRNGDFDYFAARLNKFDTTATYHFILKNTGDSLIFPATDEFKPDVALLTPPAWAFGKIYYSIFIDGFYNSVLTNDPEEKLIWGTKPEKWRSYGGDLKGVLRKIAYIDSFNPDIIILQP
;
A
#
# COMPACT_ATOMS: atom_id res chain seq x y z
N MET A 1 51.01 51.36 -29.08
CA MET A 1 49.68 51.12 -28.46
C MET A 1 49.50 49.61 -28.30
N GLN A 2 49.85 49.04 -27.14
CA GLN A 2 49.59 47.63 -26.81
C GLN A 2 48.40 47.58 -25.85
N ARG A 3 47.34 46.88 -26.26
CA ARG A 3 46.14 46.64 -25.46
C ARG A 3 46.42 45.53 -24.44
N LEU A 4 46.25 45.82 -23.16
CA LEU A 4 46.15 44.79 -22.12
C LEU A 4 44.85 44.01 -22.30
N LEU A 5 44.93 42.71 -22.59
CA LEU A 5 43.80 41.80 -22.42
C LEU A 5 43.73 41.42 -20.93
N GLY A 6 42.66 41.84 -20.26
CA GLY A 6 42.34 41.39 -18.92
C GLY A 6 41.81 39.96 -18.95
N THR A 7 42.49 39.05 -18.23
CA THR A 7 42.02 37.68 -18.00
C THR A 7 40.89 37.72 -16.97
N ILE A 8 39.66 37.41 -17.39
CA ILE A 8 38.54 37.18 -16.48
C ILE A 8 38.73 35.80 -15.85
N ILE A 9 39.06 35.77 -14.56
CA ILE A 9 39.06 34.54 -13.76
C ILE A 9 37.62 34.31 -13.30
N VAL A 10 36.96 33.32 -13.90
CA VAL A 10 35.67 32.83 -13.43
C VAL A 10 35.94 31.90 -12.25
N PHE A 11 35.60 32.34 -11.05
CA PHE A 11 35.55 31.45 -9.88
C PHE A 11 34.32 30.55 -10.02
N LEU A 12 34.54 29.26 -10.34
CA LEU A 12 33.52 28.24 -10.07
C LEU A 12 33.44 28.08 -8.55
N LEU A 13 32.38 28.63 -7.95
CA LEU A 13 31.97 28.23 -6.61
C LEU A 13 31.59 26.74 -6.67
N PRO A 14 32.15 25.87 -5.81
CA PRO A 14 31.67 24.50 -5.70
C PRO A 14 30.20 24.57 -5.29
N GLN A 15 29.33 23.97 -6.11
CA GLN A 15 27.94 23.74 -5.72
C GLN A 15 27.97 22.95 -4.41
N LEU A 16 27.46 23.54 -3.33
CA LEU A 16 27.16 22.80 -2.12
C LEU A 16 26.10 21.77 -2.50
N SER A 17 26.51 20.52 -2.71
CA SER A 17 25.54 19.44 -2.84
C SER A 17 24.91 19.27 -1.46
N ASN A 18 23.62 19.57 -1.33
CA ASN A 18 22.88 19.23 -0.12
C ASN A 18 23.04 17.72 0.13
N ALA A 19 23.21 17.33 1.38
CA ALA A 19 23.33 15.92 1.73
C ALA A 19 21.99 15.20 1.53
N ILE A 20 20.90 15.95 1.55
CA ILE A 20 19.54 15.51 1.22
C ILE A 20 19.13 16.18 -0.09
N ASP A 21 18.99 15.40 -1.17
CA ASP A 21 18.42 15.89 -2.43
C ASP A 21 16.88 15.79 -2.39
N PRO A 22 16.14 16.91 -2.50
CA PRO A 22 14.68 16.88 -2.55
C PRO A 22 14.11 16.02 -3.69
N ALA A 23 14.83 15.85 -4.79
CA ALA A 23 14.41 15.00 -5.91
C ALA A 23 14.42 13.50 -5.55
N ASP A 24 15.15 13.13 -4.50
CA ASP A 24 15.25 11.77 -3.96
C ASP A 24 14.25 11.51 -2.80
N VAL A 25 13.33 12.46 -2.54
CA VAL A 25 12.29 12.38 -1.51
C VAL A 25 10.92 12.27 -2.18
N PHE A 26 10.16 11.24 -1.82
CA PHE A 26 8.90 10.91 -2.45
C PHE A 26 7.80 10.70 -1.42
N HIS A 27 6.68 11.37 -1.64
CA HIS A 27 5.48 11.24 -0.83
C HIS A 27 4.24 11.44 -1.71
N ASN A 28 3.16 10.73 -1.39
CA ASN A 28 1.84 10.97 -1.97
C ASN A 28 0.88 11.28 -0.82
N SER A 29 0.36 12.52 -0.79
CA SER A 29 -0.55 12.98 0.27
C SER A 29 -1.90 12.27 0.28
N ASN A 30 -2.23 11.57 -0.81
CA ASN A 30 -3.44 10.75 -0.91
C ASN A 30 -3.17 9.28 -0.57
N SER A 31 -1.94 8.91 -0.20
CA SER A 31 -1.60 7.57 0.28
C SER A 31 -1.61 7.50 1.81
N ILE A 32 -2.58 8.18 2.44
CA ILE A 32 -2.80 8.08 3.88
C ILE A 32 -3.81 6.98 4.13
N PHE A 33 -3.37 5.94 4.82
CA PHE A 33 -4.23 4.80 5.13
C PHE A 33 -4.86 5.01 6.50
N TYR A 34 -6.19 5.15 6.52
CA TYR A 34 -6.99 5.13 7.74
C TYR A 34 -7.74 3.81 7.80
N VAL A 35 -7.40 2.95 8.76
CA VAL A 35 -8.16 1.72 9.00
C VAL A 35 -9.07 1.98 10.17
N ASN A 36 -10.34 2.34 9.91
CA ASN A 36 -11.28 2.73 10.97
C ASN A 36 -10.76 4.04 11.65
N PRO A 37 -11.58 5.00 12.12
CA PRO A 37 -11.09 6.27 12.67
C PRO A 37 -10.16 6.19 13.92
N SER A 38 -9.52 5.06 14.21
CA SER A 38 -8.64 4.85 15.34
C SER A 38 -7.18 5.22 15.06
N VAL A 39 -6.65 4.90 13.87
CA VAL A 39 -5.21 5.07 13.54
C VAL A 39 -5.04 5.45 12.06
N GLY A 40 -4.16 6.42 11.80
CA GLY A 40 -3.70 6.80 10.46
C GLY A 40 -2.22 6.44 10.24
N GLU A 41 -1.83 6.33 8.97
CA GLU A 41 -0.46 6.02 8.57
C GLU A 41 0.00 6.95 7.45
N ILE A 42 1.11 7.66 7.69
CA ILE A 42 1.79 8.50 6.67
C ILE A 42 3.13 7.86 6.33
N LYS A 43 3.39 7.68 5.03
CA LYS A 43 4.62 7.07 4.51
C LYS A 43 5.50 8.07 3.79
N LEU A 44 6.81 7.89 3.90
CA LEU A 44 7.79 8.65 3.15
C LEU A 44 8.81 7.69 2.55
N LYS A 45 9.10 7.84 1.26
CA LYS A 45 10.16 7.08 0.59
C LYS A 45 11.32 8.03 0.31
N VAL A 46 12.52 7.64 0.69
CA VAL A 46 13.74 8.42 0.47
C VAL A 46 14.83 7.51 -0.08
N LYS A 47 15.79 8.08 -0.82
CA LYS A 47 17.00 7.34 -1.20
C LYS A 47 17.68 6.76 0.04
N LYS A 48 18.13 5.51 -0.08
CA LYS A 48 18.68 4.76 1.03
C LYS A 48 19.89 5.47 1.65
N GLY A 49 19.85 5.63 2.96
CA GLY A 49 20.91 6.30 3.73
C GLY A 49 21.04 7.80 3.50
N SER A 50 20.13 8.44 2.76
CA SER A 50 20.18 9.90 2.57
C SER A 50 19.82 10.69 3.83
N ILE A 51 19.12 10.06 4.77
CA ILE A 51 18.68 10.66 6.03
C ILE A 51 18.88 9.71 7.21
N ILE A 52 19.01 10.26 8.41
CA ILE A 52 19.14 9.53 9.68
C ILE A 52 17.92 9.69 10.60
N ASP A 53 17.13 10.74 10.40
CA ASP A 53 15.91 11.02 11.17
C ASP A 53 14.84 11.64 10.26
N ALA A 54 13.59 11.31 10.53
CA ALA A 54 12.42 11.87 9.85
C ALA A 54 11.29 12.09 10.85
N GLN A 55 10.65 13.24 10.74
CA GLN A 55 9.47 13.61 11.51
C GLN A 55 8.39 14.11 10.56
N VAL A 56 7.14 13.81 10.87
CA VAL A 56 5.99 14.45 10.23
C VAL A 56 5.39 15.44 11.22
N ILE A 57 5.18 16.68 10.77
CA ILE A 57 4.60 17.76 11.56
C ILE A 57 3.20 18.00 11.04
N ILE A 58 2.19 17.75 11.86
CA ILE A 58 0.78 17.89 11.51
C ILE A 58 0.20 18.97 12.42
N ASN A 59 -0.23 20.08 11.84
CA ASN A 59 -0.57 21.31 12.56
C ASN A 59 0.60 21.83 13.44
N SER A 60 0.70 21.36 14.68
CA SER A 60 1.78 21.69 15.63
C SER A 60 2.34 20.48 16.37
N ASP A 61 1.80 19.29 16.10
CA ASP A 61 2.25 18.04 16.71
C ASP A 61 3.30 17.38 15.82
N SER A 62 4.40 16.94 16.43
CA SER A 62 5.42 16.13 15.75
C SER A 62 5.20 14.66 16.03
N ALA A 63 5.20 13.86 14.98
CA ALA A 63 5.30 12.41 15.08
C ALA A 63 6.61 11.92 14.45
N LYS A 64 7.38 11.17 15.22
CA LYS A 64 8.59 10.52 14.72
C LYS A 64 8.23 9.43 13.72
N MET A 65 8.98 9.36 12.62
CA MET A 65 8.85 8.29 11.64
C MET A 65 9.88 7.19 11.90
N GLU A 66 9.49 5.95 11.62
CA GLU A 66 10.35 4.77 11.73
C GLU A 66 10.55 4.12 10.36
N ILE A 67 11.70 3.47 10.17
CA ILE A 67 11.94 2.70 8.95
C ILE A 67 11.17 1.39 9.04
N TRP A 68 10.23 1.18 8.12
CA TRP A 68 9.42 -0.03 8.05
C TRP A 68 9.91 -1.01 6.99
N TYR A 69 10.55 -0.49 5.94
CA TYR A 69 11.06 -1.32 4.87
C TYR A 69 12.29 -0.68 4.22
N ARG A 70 13.18 -1.52 3.69
CA ARG A 70 14.33 -1.11 2.91
C ARG A 70 14.47 -2.01 1.70
N ASN A 71 14.83 -1.44 0.56
CA ASN A 71 15.25 -2.21 -0.60
C ASN A 71 16.68 -1.83 -1.04
N GLY A 72 17.04 -2.10 -2.30
CA GLY A 72 18.35 -1.76 -2.84
C GLY A 72 18.63 -0.26 -2.80
N ASP A 73 17.66 0.55 -3.18
CA ASP A 73 17.85 1.97 -3.51
C ASP A 73 17.14 2.94 -2.55
N PHE A 74 16.14 2.47 -1.79
CA PHE A 74 15.27 3.31 -0.98
C PHE A 74 15.06 2.79 0.45
N ASP A 75 14.92 3.73 1.37
CA ASP A 75 14.37 3.54 2.72
C ASP A 75 12.92 4.04 2.75
N TYR A 76 12.04 3.26 3.38
CA TYR A 76 10.63 3.57 3.53
C TYR A 76 10.32 3.83 5.00
N PHE A 77 10.06 5.09 5.31
CA PHE A 77 9.68 5.56 6.62
C PHE A 77 8.16 5.60 6.75
N ALA A 78 7.65 5.37 7.95
CA ALA A 78 6.25 5.59 8.26
C ALA A 78 6.07 6.09 9.70
N ALA A 79 5.07 6.95 9.90
CA ALA A 79 4.57 7.32 11.22
C ALA A 79 3.16 6.75 11.41
N ARG A 80 2.94 6.16 12.58
CA ARG A 80 1.58 5.88 13.07
C ARG A 80 1.05 7.11 13.78
N LEU A 81 -0.16 7.47 13.45
CA LEU A 81 -0.80 8.69 13.92
C LEU A 81 -2.08 8.32 14.67
N ASN A 82 -2.34 9.03 15.76
CA ASN A 82 -3.66 9.02 16.38
C ASN A 82 -4.69 9.59 15.41
N LYS A 83 -5.98 9.43 15.70
CA LYS A 83 -7.05 10.10 14.95
C LYS A 83 -6.77 11.60 14.84
N PHE A 84 -6.57 12.09 13.62
CA PHE A 84 -6.46 13.52 13.33
C PHE A 84 -7.41 13.90 12.20
N ASP A 85 -7.68 15.20 12.08
CA ASP A 85 -8.53 15.75 11.03
C ASP A 85 -7.89 15.48 9.66
N THR A 86 -8.58 14.77 8.77
CA THR A 86 -8.07 14.49 7.43
C THR A 86 -7.95 15.75 6.56
N THR A 87 -8.50 16.86 7.02
CA THR A 87 -8.35 18.18 6.40
C THR A 87 -7.11 18.93 6.88
N ALA A 88 -6.44 18.43 7.93
CA ALA A 88 -5.21 19.01 8.45
C ALA A 88 -4.09 18.92 7.42
N THR A 89 -3.27 19.96 7.40
CA THR A 89 -2.08 20.05 6.57
C THR A 89 -0.87 19.58 7.35
N TYR A 90 0.15 19.10 6.63
CA TYR A 90 1.37 18.61 7.23
C TYR A 90 2.58 18.74 6.31
N HIS A 91 3.76 18.71 6.91
CA HIS A 91 5.04 18.64 6.21
C HIS A 91 5.98 17.69 6.95
N PHE A 92 7.10 17.37 6.32
CA PHE A 92 8.15 16.54 6.90
C PHE A 92 9.36 17.38 7.27
N ILE A 93 10.05 16.99 8.34
CA ILE A 93 11.39 17.45 8.68
C ILE A 93 12.32 16.26 8.60
N LEU A 94 13.26 16.30 7.66
CA LEU A 94 14.23 15.25 7.40
C LEU A 94 15.60 15.73 7.82
N LYS A 95 16.40 14.86 8.45
CA LYS A 95 17.75 15.22 8.91
C LYS A 95 18.79 14.23 8.44
N ASN A 96 19.94 14.75 8.07
CA ASN A 96 21.20 14.02 7.92
C ASN A 96 22.22 14.59 8.92
N THR A 97 23.43 14.04 9.00
CA THR A 97 24.45 14.36 10.00
C THR A 97 24.83 15.84 10.10
N GLY A 98 24.66 16.63 9.03
CA GLY A 98 24.90 18.06 9.02
C GLY A 98 23.93 18.87 8.15
N ASP A 99 22.81 18.25 7.74
CA ASP A 99 21.84 18.86 6.83
C ASP A 99 20.42 18.59 7.31
N SER A 100 19.48 19.45 6.95
CA SER A 100 18.07 19.28 7.26
C SER A 100 17.19 19.84 6.16
N LEU A 101 16.15 19.10 5.80
CA LEU A 101 15.22 19.45 4.74
C LEU A 101 13.79 19.46 5.28
N ILE A 102 13.07 20.55 5.01
CA ILE A 102 11.61 20.60 5.13
C ILE A 102 11.01 20.17 3.79
N PHE A 103 10.08 19.22 3.83
CA PHE A 103 9.46 18.66 2.62
C PHE A 103 7.92 18.63 2.76
N PRO A 104 7.16 19.30 1.87
CA PRO A 104 7.64 20.13 0.77
C PRO A 104 8.25 21.45 1.29
N ALA A 105 9.05 22.13 0.48
CA ALA A 105 9.82 23.29 0.93
C ALA A 105 8.98 24.57 1.15
N THR A 106 7.89 24.74 0.40
CA THR A 106 7.11 25.99 0.34
C THR A 106 5.62 25.83 0.65
N ASP A 107 5.14 24.58 0.67
CA ASP A 107 3.73 24.24 0.85
C ASP A 107 3.59 23.18 1.92
N GLU A 108 2.34 22.83 2.23
CA GLU A 108 2.01 21.68 3.06
C GLU A 108 1.20 20.67 2.25
N PHE A 109 1.36 19.40 2.59
CA PHE A 109 0.49 18.36 2.07
C PHE A 109 -0.89 18.50 2.68
N LYS A 110 -1.91 18.47 1.82
CA LYS A 110 -3.31 18.38 2.20
C LYS A 110 -3.89 17.07 1.64
N PRO A 111 -4.27 16.11 2.48
CA PRO A 111 -4.94 14.91 2.01
C PRO A 111 -6.30 15.26 1.41
N ASP A 112 -6.62 14.68 0.26
CA ASP A 112 -7.96 14.72 -0.33
C ASP A 112 -8.45 13.30 -0.57
N VAL A 113 -8.65 12.56 0.52
CA VAL A 113 -9.08 11.17 0.49
C VAL A 113 -10.15 10.90 1.53
N ALA A 114 -11.15 10.11 1.13
CA ALA A 114 -12.17 9.63 2.04
C ALA A 114 -11.59 8.58 3.02
N LEU A 115 -12.13 8.54 4.24
CA LEU A 115 -11.79 7.53 5.22
C LEU A 115 -12.16 6.14 4.70
N LEU A 116 -11.19 5.23 4.63
CA LEU A 116 -11.47 3.82 4.33
C LEU A 116 -12.13 3.17 5.55
N THR A 117 -13.42 2.90 5.44
CA THR A 117 -14.19 2.17 6.46
C THR A 117 -14.68 0.86 5.87
N PRO A 118 -13.92 -0.25 6.05
CA PRO A 118 -14.43 -1.56 5.68
C PRO A 118 -15.72 -1.86 6.45
N PRO A 119 -16.67 -2.63 5.88
CA PRO A 119 -17.83 -3.08 6.62
C PRO A 119 -17.44 -3.82 7.89
N ALA A 120 -18.05 -3.48 9.03
CA ALA A 120 -17.71 -4.06 10.32
C ALA A 120 -17.79 -5.60 10.34
N TRP A 121 -18.70 -6.18 9.55
CA TRP A 121 -18.85 -7.64 9.44
C TRP A 121 -17.67 -8.34 8.76
N ALA A 122 -16.82 -7.63 8.00
CA ALA A 122 -15.73 -8.24 7.22
C ALA A 122 -14.43 -8.43 8.02
N PHE A 123 -14.31 -7.83 9.20
CA PHE A 123 -13.10 -7.94 10.02
C PHE A 123 -12.98 -9.30 10.70
N GLY A 124 -11.77 -9.88 10.66
CA GLY A 124 -11.45 -11.12 11.38
C GLY A 124 -12.19 -12.34 10.87
N LYS A 125 -12.71 -12.30 9.63
CA LYS A 125 -13.52 -13.36 9.05
C LYS A 125 -12.70 -14.44 8.37
N ILE A 126 -13.14 -15.69 8.49
CA ILE A 126 -12.60 -16.84 7.77
C ILE A 126 -13.44 -17.07 6.52
N TYR A 127 -12.77 -17.11 5.37
CA TYR A 127 -13.41 -17.28 4.06
C TYR A 127 -13.17 -18.70 3.53
N TYR A 128 -14.22 -19.32 2.99
CA TYR A 128 -14.16 -20.57 2.25
C TYR A 128 -14.51 -20.33 0.79
N SER A 129 -13.53 -20.40 -0.11
CA SER A 129 -13.75 -20.19 -1.55
C SER A 129 -14.08 -21.51 -2.24
N ILE A 130 -15.15 -21.51 -3.03
CA ILE A 130 -15.67 -22.68 -3.74
C ILE A 130 -15.65 -22.39 -5.25
N PHE A 131 -14.90 -23.20 -5.98
CA PHE A 131 -15.08 -23.36 -7.41
C PHE A 131 -16.18 -24.40 -7.63
N ILE A 132 -17.38 -23.95 -8.02
CA ILE A 132 -18.62 -24.74 -7.98
C ILE A 132 -18.49 -26.04 -8.77
N ASP A 133 -17.96 -25.94 -9.99
CA ASP A 133 -17.83 -27.05 -10.93
C ASP A 133 -17.00 -28.22 -10.35
N GLY A 134 -15.94 -27.91 -9.60
CA GLY A 134 -15.08 -28.92 -8.97
C GLY A 134 -15.51 -29.33 -7.56
N PHE A 135 -16.60 -28.78 -7.01
CA PHE A 135 -16.94 -28.96 -5.59
C PHE A 135 -17.80 -30.20 -5.33
N TYR A 136 -18.99 -30.25 -5.92
CA TYR A 136 -19.88 -31.40 -5.79
C TYR A 136 -20.96 -31.36 -6.88
N ASN A 137 -21.08 -32.45 -7.64
CA ASN A 137 -22.15 -32.65 -8.61
C ASN A 137 -23.31 -33.42 -7.95
N SER A 138 -24.49 -32.82 -7.93
CA SER A 138 -25.71 -33.36 -7.32
C SER A 138 -26.91 -33.42 -8.23
N VAL A 139 -26.87 -32.73 -9.38
CA VAL A 139 -27.94 -32.64 -10.36
C VAL A 139 -27.42 -33.06 -11.73
N LEU A 140 -27.42 -34.37 -11.99
CA LEU A 140 -26.90 -34.89 -13.26
C LEU A 140 -27.65 -34.35 -14.51
N THR A 141 -28.87 -33.86 -14.34
CA THR A 141 -29.70 -33.33 -15.44
C THR A 141 -29.27 -31.95 -15.92
N ASN A 142 -28.43 -31.23 -15.18
CA ASN A 142 -27.90 -29.92 -15.60
C ASN A 142 -26.42 -29.98 -16.02
N ASP A 143 -25.86 -31.20 -16.10
CA ASP A 143 -24.50 -31.42 -16.53
C ASP A 143 -24.30 -30.99 -17.98
N PRO A 144 -23.14 -30.42 -18.33
CA PRO A 144 -22.77 -30.26 -19.71
C PRO A 144 -22.59 -31.62 -20.38
N GLU A 145 -22.90 -31.68 -21.68
CA GLU A 145 -22.82 -32.90 -22.48
C GLU A 145 -21.42 -33.51 -22.46
N GLU A 146 -20.39 -32.67 -22.52
CA GLU A 146 -19.00 -33.07 -22.38
C GLU A 146 -18.43 -32.62 -21.03
N LYS A 147 -18.22 -33.57 -20.13
CA LYS A 147 -17.59 -33.34 -18.82
C LYS A 147 -16.51 -34.38 -18.52
N LEU A 148 -15.59 -34.02 -17.64
CA LEU A 148 -14.60 -34.93 -17.09
C LEU A 148 -15.22 -35.89 -16.09
N ILE A 149 -14.58 -37.04 -15.96
CA ILE A 149 -14.86 -37.99 -14.88
C ILE A 149 -14.34 -37.38 -13.58
N TRP A 150 -15.13 -37.45 -12.50
CA TRP A 150 -14.74 -36.89 -11.22
C TRP A 150 -13.42 -37.48 -10.71
N GLY A 151 -12.50 -36.62 -10.26
CA GLY A 151 -11.18 -37.03 -9.76
C GLY A 151 -10.10 -37.25 -10.83
N THR A 152 -10.41 -37.11 -12.12
CA THR A 152 -9.37 -37.04 -13.15
C THR A 152 -8.64 -35.70 -13.10
N LYS A 153 -7.47 -35.63 -13.75
CA LYS A 153 -6.71 -34.38 -13.86
C LYS A 153 -7.55 -33.29 -14.55
N PRO A 154 -7.60 -32.06 -14.02
CA PRO A 154 -8.29 -30.95 -14.67
C PRO A 154 -7.70 -30.65 -16.05
N GLU A 155 -8.59 -30.43 -17.00
CA GLU A 155 -8.27 -29.97 -18.34
C GLU A 155 -8.86 -28.57 -18.56
N LYS A 156 -8.19 -27.78 -19.39
CA LYS A 156 -8.62 -26.40 -19.66
C LYS A 156 -10.01 -26.41 -20.31
N TRP A 157 -10.93 -25.61 -19.76
CA TRP A 157 -12.31 -25.45 -20.25
C TRP A 157 -13.19 -26.72 -20.18
N ARG A 158 -12.76 -27.76 -19.47
CA ARG A 158 -13.57 -28.95 -19.26
C ARG A 158 -14.19 -28.93 -17.87
N SER A 159 -15.50 -29.15 -17.81
CA SER A 159 -16.30 -29.14 -16.58
C SER A 159 -16.32 -30.52 -15.91
N TYR A 160 -16.52 -30.58 -14.59
CA TYR A 160 -16.85 -31.79 -13.84
C TYR A 160 -18.35 -31.93 -13.51
N GLY A 161 -19.14 -30.89 -13.78
CA GLY A 161 -20.59 -30.82 -13.58
C GLY A 161 -20.99 -30.45 -12.16
N GLY A 162 -20.10 -29.87 -11.36
CA GLY A 162 -20.47 -29.39 -10.03
C GLY A 162 -21.50 -28.26 -10.11
N ASP A 163 -22.40 -28.21 -9.13
CA ASP A 163 -23.58 -27.36 -9.18
C ASP A 163 -23.92 -26.74 -7.80
N LEU A 164 -24.76 -25.68 -7.80
CA LEU A 164 -25.17 -24.99 -6.59
C LEU A 164 -25.97 -25.86 -5.61
N LYS A 165 -26.76 -26.82 -6.11
CA LYS A 165 -27.45 -27.79 -5.25
C LYS A 165 -26.44 -28.73 -4.59
N GLY A 166 -25.31 -28.96 -5.25
CA GLY A 166 -24.19 -29.69 -4.71
C GLY A 166 -23.53 -28.94 -3.56
N VAL A 167 -23.32 -27.63 -3.73
CA VAL A 167 -22.88 -26.76 -2.63
C VAL A 167 -23.84 -26.86 -1.45
N LEU A 168 -25.15 -26.75 -1.70
CA LEU A 168 -26.19 -26.85 -0.66
C LEU A 168 -26.14 -28.20 0.08
N ARG A 169 -25.98 -29.31 -0.65
CA ARG A 169 -25.86 -30.66 -0.05
C ARG A 169 -24.61 -30.83 0.83
N LYS A 170 -23.61 -29.98 0.66
CA LYS A 170 -22.34 -30.01 1.40
C LYS A 170 -22.24 -28.91 2.45
N ILE A 171 -23.32 -28.19 2.76
CA ILE A 171 -23.31 -27.16 3.81
C ILE A 171 -22.81 -27.71 5.15
N ALA A 172 -23.27 -28.90 5.57
CA ALA A 172 -22.78 -29.51 6.81
C ALA A 172 -21.27 -29.82 6.80
N TYR A 173 -20.71 -30.14 5.62
CA TYR A 173 -19.26 -30.32 5.46
C TYR A 173 -18.53 -28.97 5.56
N ILE A 174 -19.06 -27.92 4.91
CA ILE A 174 -18.49 -26.57 4.98
C ILE A 174 -18.52 -26.05 6.42
N ASP A 175 -19.65 -26.22 7.11
CA ASP A 175 -19.88 -25.82 8.49
C ASP A 175 -18.93 -26.52 9.47
N SER A 176 -18.46 -27.74 9.16
CA SER A 176 -17.48 -28.44 10.00
C SER A 176 -16.11 -27.74 10.08
N PHE A 177 -15.79 -26.87 9.12
CA PHE A 177 -14.61 -25.98 9.17
C PHE A 177 -14.92 -24.62 9.81
N ASN A 178 -16.18 -24.36 10.13
CA ASN A 178 -16.68 -23.12 10.74
C ASN A 178 -16.20 -21.84 10.04
N PRO A 179 -16.37 -21.69 8.70
CA PRO A 179 -16.07 -20.43 8.02
C PRO A 179 -17.17 -19.40 8.30
N ASP A 180 -16.80 -18.12 8.33
CA ASP A 180 -17.78 -17.03 8.44
C ASP A 180 -18.45 -16.71 7.10
N ILE A 181 -17.71 -16.88 5.99
CA ILE A 181 -18.13 -16.43 4.65
C ILE A 181 -17.79 -17.49 3.61
N ILE A 182 -18.75 -17.78 2.73
CA ILE A 182 -18.54 -18.61 1.53
C ILE A 182 -18.40 -17.68 0.32
N ILE A 183 -17.31 -17.82 -0.43
CA ILE A 183 -17.11 -17.14 -1.72
C ILE A 183 -17.34 -18.14 -2.84
N LEU A 184 -18.33 -17.89 -3.68
CA LEU A 184 -18.57 -18.68 -4.89
C LEU A 184 -17.81 -18.04 -6.06
N GLN A 185 -16.96 -18.83 -6.71
CA GLN A 185 -16.28 -18.41 -7.93
C GLN A 185 -17.26 -18.52 -9.13
N PRO A 186 -17.18 -17.59 -10.10
CA PRO A 186 -17.97 -17.65 -11.33
C PRO A 186 -17.75 -18.93 -12.14
#